data_AF-A0A9P6N7L7-F1
#
_entry.id   AF-A0A9P6N7L7-F1
#
_cell.length_a   1.000
_cell.length_b   1.000
_cell.length_c   1.000
_cell.angle_alpha   90.00
_cell.angle_beta   90.00
_cell.angle_gamma   90.00
#
_symmetry.space_group_name_H-M   'P 1'
#
loop_
_entity.id
_entity.type
_entity.pdbx_description
1 polymer ?
#
loop_
_entity_poly.entity_id
_entity_poly.type
_entity_poly.pdbx_seq_one_letter_code
_entity_poly.pdbx_strand_id
1 'polypeptide(L)'
;FKTVNKRITDALEKSEKGQASVIFQLRSGHCPLRIHLHRIGAEPDPRCEVCKVKEIPTHFLAYCKKYKEHQRALRKELKKEKIRVDTISATAIPENPKTFTFVAKYVKATGRFIHLKSYSN
;
A
#
# COMPACT_ATOMS: atom_id res chain seq x y z
N PHE A 1 -11.18 0.93 -19.65
CA PHE A 1 -11.29 0.39 -18.27
C PHE A 1 -10.88 -1.07 -18.30
N LYS A 2 -9.69 -1.43 -17.78
CA LYS A 2 -9.20 -2.81 -17.78
C LYS A 2 -10.02 -3.64 -16.78
N THR A 3 -10.49 -4.81 -17.21
CA THR A 3 -11.33 -5.74 -16.46
C THR A 3 -10.71 -6.04 -15.09
N VAL A 4 -11.41 -5.68 -14.01
CA VAL A 4 -10.98 -5.99 -12.65
C VAL A 4 -11.13 -7.49 -12.42
N ASN A 5 -10.06 -8.16 -11.98
CA ASN A 5 -10.04 -9.61 -11.77
C ASN A 5 -10.98 -10.01 -10.62
N LYS A 6 -11.89 -10.96 -10.87
CA LYS A 6 -12.89 -11.46 -9.90
C LYS A 6 -12.29 -11.92 -8.57
N ARG A 7 -11.09 -12.52 -8.59
CA ARG A 7 -10.43 -12.96 -7.34
C ARG A 7 -10.00 -11.79 -6.46
N ILE A 8 -9.73 -10.64 -7.07
CA ILE A 8 -9.38 -9.42 -6.35
C ILE A 8 -10.64 -8.80 -5.75
N THR A 9 -11.75 -8.77 -6.49
CA THR A 9 -13.02 -8.26 -5.96
C THR A 9 -13.47 -9.07 -4.76
N ASP A 10 -13.39 -10.40 -4.82
CA ASP A 10 -13.74 -11.28 -3.70
C ASP A 10 -12.84 -11.03 -2.46
N ALA A 11 -11.57 -10.71 -2.66
CA ALA A 11 -10.64 -10.37 -1.58
C ALA A 11 -10.91 -8.97 -0.99
N LEU A 12 -11.32 -8.01 -1.83
CA LEU A 12 -11.74 -6.67 -1.42
C LEU A 12 -13.04 -6.73 -0.61
N GLU A 13 -14.00 -7.53 -1.04
CA GLU A 13 -15.29 -7.73 -0.35
C GLU A 13 -15.10 -8.35 1.04
N LYS A 14 -14.12 -9.25 1.20
CA LYS A 14 -13.76 -9.86 2.49
C LYS A 14 -12.95 -8.95 3.40
N SER A 15 -12.57 -7.75 2.94
CA SER A 15 -11.75 -6.81 3.70
C SER A 15 -12.60 -5.65 4.23
N GLU A 16 -12.19 -5.05 5.35
CA GLU A 16 -12.81 -3.81 5.82
C GLU A 16 -12.79 -2.76 4.67
N LYS A 17 -13.93 -2.12 4.40
CA LYS A 17 -14.11 -1.19 3.25
C LYS A 17 -13.00 -0.12 3.17
N GLY A 18 -12.50 0.35 4.32
CA GLY A 18 -11.38 1.30 4.40
C GLY A 18 -10.06 0.73 3.88
N GLN A 19 -9.74 -0.53 4.19
CA GLN A 19 -8.51 -1.20 3.75
C GLN A 19 -8.50 -1.44 2.23
N ALA A 20 -9.64 -1.85 1.68
CA ALA A 20 -9.87 -1.98 0.24
C ALA A 20 -9.62 -0.67 -0.51
N SER A 21 -10.17 0.43 0.01
CA SER A 21 -9.99 1.77 -0.57
C SER A 21 -8.53 2.20 -0.60
N VAL A 22 -7.79 2.06 0.51
CA VAL A 22 -6.39 2.47 0.57
C VAL A 22 -5.51 1.64 -0.34
N ILE A 23 -5.76 0.33 -0.46
CA ILE A 23 -4.99 -0.51 -1.38
C ILE A 23 -5.30 -0.15 -2.84
N PHE A 24 -6.55 0.15 -3.17
CA PHE A 24 -6.90 0.65 -4.50
C PHE A 24 -6.24 2.00 -4.81
N GLN A 25 -6.19 2.90 -3.84
CA GLN A 25 -5.48 4.17 -3.95
C GLN A 25 -3.97 3.98 -4.10
N LEU A 26 -3.36 3.05 -3.36
CA LEU A 26 -1.94 2.69 -3.50
C LEU A 26 -1.63 2.17 -4.90
N ARG A 27 -2.52 1.35 -5.46
CA ARG A 27 -2.39 0.81 -6.83
C ARG A 27 -2.49 1.90 -7.90
N SER A 28 -3.45 2.80 -7.75
CA SER A 28 -3.70 3.87 -8.72
C SER A 28 -2.80 5.09 -8.54
N GLY A 29 -1.98 5.13 -7.49
CA GLY A 29 -1.14 6.29 -7.15
C GLY A 29 -1.90 7.46 -6.54
N HIS A 30 -3.18 7.29 -6.20
CA HIS A 30 -4.06 8.29 -5.57
C HIS A 30 -4.11 8.18 -4.04
N CYS A 31 -3.13 7.50 -3.46
CA CYS A 31 -3.00 7.34 -2.02
C CYS A 31 -2.47 8.64 -1.40
N PRO A 32 -2.88 9.04 -0.17
CA PRO A 32 -2.37 10.25 0.51
C PRO A 32 -0.91 10.12 0.99
N LEU A 33 -0.02 9.71 0.09
CA LEU A 33 1.43 9.85 0.14
C LEU A 33 1.80 11.24 -0.39
N ARG A 34 2.96 11.76 0.02
CA ARG A 34 3.37 13.13 -0.28
C ARG A 34 3.40 13.44 -1.78
N ILE A 35 3.71 12.49 -2.66
CA ILE A 35 3.64 12.74 -4.11
C ILE A 35 2.24 13.15 -4.57
N HIS A 36 1.20 12.47 -4.05
CA HIS A 36 -0.18 12.73 -4.42
C HIS A 36 -0.69 13.99 -3.74
N LEU A 37 -0.37 14.17 -2.45
CA LEU A 37 -0.71 15.37 -1.69
C LEU A 37 -0.11 16.62 -2.33
N HIS A 38 1.14 16.54 -2.78
CA HIS A 38 1.79 17.63 -3.52
C HIS A 38 1.10 17.92 -4.85
N ARG A 39 0.72 16.88 -5.61
CA ARG A 39 -0.01 17.04 -6.87
C ARG A 39 -1.33 17.79 -6.69
N ILE A 40 -2.01 17.62 -5.55
CA ILE A 40 -3.28 18.29 -5.25
C ILE A 40 -3.10 19.57 -4.41
N GLY A 41 -1.88 20.03 -4.17
CA GLY A 41 -1.58 21.24 -3.41
C GLY A 41 -1.76 21.13 -1.89
N ALA A 42 -1.99 19.92 -1.35
CA ALA A 42 -2.17 19.69 0.08
C ALA A 42 -0.85 19.57 0.86
N GLU A 43 0.29 19.35 0.17
CA GLU A 43 1.62 19.28 0.79
C GLU A 43 2.64 20.04 -0.08
N PRO A 44 3.50 20.91 0.50
CA PRO A 44 4.47 21.68 -0.28
C PRO A 44 5.60 20.84 -0.88
N ASP A 45 5.97 19.70 -0.27
CA ASP A 45 7.09 18.86 -0.71
C ASP A 45 6.67 17.39 -0.99
N PRO A 46 6.87 16.87 -2.21
CA PRO A 46 6.52 15.49 -2.57
C PRO A 46 7.46 14.43 -1.96
N ARG A 47 8.54 14.83 -1.27
CA ARG A 47 9.59 13.93 -0.78
C ARG A 47 9.32 13.38 0.62
N CYS A 48 9.67 12.12 0.84
CA CYS A 48 9.68 11.50 2.15
C CYS A 48 10.58 12.28 3.13
N GLU A 49 10.05 12.57 4.33
CA GLU A 49 10.76 13.29 5.39
C GLU A 49 12.10 12.64 5.77
N VAL A 50 12.16 11.31 5.78
CA VAL A 50 13.34 10.53 6.19
C VAL A 50 14.27 10.26 5.02
N CYS A 51 13.73 9.88 3.86
CA CYS A 51 14.56 9.42 2.74
C CYS A 51 14.94 10.52 1.75
N LYS A 52 14.29 11.68 1.81
CA LYS A 52 14.48 12.83 0.91
C LYS A 52 14.31 12.52 -0.59
N VAL A 53 13.63 11.42 -0.92
CA VAL A 53 13.21 11.05 -2.29
C VAL A 53 11.68 11.11 -2.39
N LYS A 54 11.13 11.19 -3.61
CA LYS A 54 9.67 11.23 -3.84
C LYS A 54 8.96 10.09 -3.08
N GLU A 55 7.97 10.43 -2.26
CA GLU A 55 7.17 9.44 -1.52
C GLU A 55 6.09 8.87 -2.45
N ILE A 56 6.49 7.91 -3.31
CA ILE A 56 5.60 7.15 -4.18
C ILE A 56 5.22 5.80 -3.54
N PRO A 57 4.17 5.10 -4.00
CA PRO A 57 3.77 3.81 -3.42
C PRO A 57 4.89 2.77 -3.38
N THR A 58 5.74 2.69 -4.42
CA THR A 58 6.88 1.76 -4.44
C THR A 58 7.91 2.11 -3.36
N HIS A 59 8.18 3.40 -3.17
CA HIS A 59 9.01 3.88 -2.07
C HIS A 59 8.39 3.48 -0.73
N PHE A 60 7.11 3.76 -0.52
CA PHE A 60 6.42 3.42 0.72
C PHE A 60 6.46 1.91 1.02
N LEU A 61 6.14 1.04 0.06
CA LEU A 61 6.01 -0.40 0.27
C LEU A 61 7.34 -1.17 0.30
N ALA A 62 8.39 -0.68 -0.37
CA ALA A 62 9.63 -1.44 -0.53
C ALA A 62 10.90 -0.72 -0.07
N TYR A 63 10.99 0.61 -0.14
CA TYR A 63 12.30 1.30 -0.03
C TYR A 63 12.40 2.31 1.13
N CYS A 64 11.27 2.70 1.72
CA CYS A 64 11.24 3.73 2.73
C CYS A 64 11.95 3.30 4.02
N LYS A 65 13.00 4.05 4.40
CA LYS A 65 13.79 3.82 5.62
C LYS A 65 12.93 3.90 6.89
N LYS A 66 11.89 4.75 6.89
CA LYS A 66 10.95 4.92 8.01
C LYS A 66 10.19 3.64 8.36
N TYR A 67 9.91 2.80 7.36
CA TYR A 67 9.07 1.61 7.52
C TYR A 67 9.84 0.29 7.36
N LYS A 68 11.17 0.31 7.55
CA LYS A 68 12.04 -0.86 7.32
C LYS A 68 11.55 -2.13 8.02
N GLU A 69 11.17 -2.04 9.28
CA GLU A 69 10.73 -3.21 10.06
C GLU A 69 9.38 -3.74 9.55
N HIS A 70 8.45 -2.86 9.19
CA HIS A 70 7.17 -3.26 8.60
C HIS A 70 7.38 -3.88 7.21
N GLN A 71 8.29 -3.34 6.41
CA GLN A 71 8.64 -3.88 5.10
C GLN A 71 9.30 -5.25 5.25
N ARG A 72 10.16 -5.46 6.25
CA ARG A 72 10.74 -6.77 6.56
C ARG A 72 9.66 -7.80 6.89
N ALA A 73 8.68 -7.43 7.72
CA ALA A 73 7.54 -8.28 8.01
C ALA A 73 6.73 -8.59 6.75
N LEU A 74 6.39 -7.58 5.95
CA LEU A 74 5.69 -7.76 4.66
C LEU A 74 6.44 -8.73 3.73
N ARG A 75 7.75 -8.53 3.55
CA ARG A 75 8.61 -9.39 2.73
C ARG A 75 8.66 -10.82 3.26
N LYS A 76 8.69 -11.02 4.58
CA LYS A 76 8.71 -12.34 5.20
C LYS A 76 7.43 -13.10 4.87
N GLU A 77 6.27 -12.46 5.00
CA GLU A 77 4.98 -13.06 4.66
C GLU A 77 4.87 -13.38 3.16
N LEU A 78 5.31 -12.46 2.31
CA LEU A 78 5.32 -12.70 0.86
C LEU A 78 6.26 -13.85 0.46
N LYS A 79 7.44 -13.95 1.09
CA LYS A 79 8.39 -15.05 0.86
C LYS A 79 7.81 -16.40 1.29
N LYS A 80 7.08 -16.48 2.40
CA LYS A 80 6.39 -17.71 2.84
C LYS A 80 5.39 -18.20 1.78
N GLU A 81 4.67 -17.27 1.17
CA GLU A 81 3.71 -17.57 0.10
C GLU A 81 4.35 -17.70 -1.30
N LYS A 82 5.69 -17.72 -1.39
CA LYS A 82 6.46 -17.79 -2.64
C LYS A 82 6.15 -16.65 -3.62
N ILE A 83 5.75 -15.49 -3.11
CA ILE A 83 5.48 -14.27 -3.88
C ILE A 83 6.78 -13.47 -3.99
N ARG A 84 7.17 -13.14 -5.24
CA ARG A 84 8.36 -12.33 -5.54
C ARG A 84 8.21 -10.92 -4.96
N VAL A 85 9.27 -10.43 -4.30
CA VAL A 85 9.28 -9.18 -3.51
C VAL A 85 9.67 -7.97 -4.37
N ASP A 86 10.52 -8.19 -5.36
CA ASP A 86 10.84 -7.29 -6.46
C ASP A 86 9.59 -6.81 -7.21
N THR A 87 8.53 -7.62 -7.17
CA THR A 87 7.28 -7.25 -7.79
C THR A 87 6.59 -6.12 -7.04
N ILE A 88 6.71 -5.92 -5.71
CA ILE A 88 5.94 -4.95 -4.87
C ILE A 88 6.14 -3.47 -5.29
N SER A 89 5.62 -3.18 -6.45
CA SER A 89 5.33 -1.92 -7.06
C SER A 89 3.83 -1.73 -6.93
N ALA A 90 3.33 -0.49 -6.98
CA ALA A 90 1.88 -0.23 -7.05
C ALA A 90 1.16 -1.12 -8.09
N THR A 91 1.89 -1.45 -9.15
CA THR A 91 1.48 -2.28 -10.29
C THR A 91 1.50 -3.80 -10.06
N ALA A 92 2.12 -4.34 -9.01
CA ALA A 92 2.16 -5.80 -8.76
C ALA A 92 1.37 -6.29 -7.54
N ILE A 93 0.89 -5.38 -6.71
CA ILE A 93 -0.23 -5.65 -5.80
C ILE A 93 -1.43 -6.36 -6.50
N PRO A 94 -1.72 -6.17 -7.81
CA PRO A 94 -2.87 -6.79 -8.48
C PRO A 94 -2.84 -8.30 -8.69
N GLU A 95 -1.68 -8.96 -8.81
CA GLU A 95 -1.68 -10.31 -9.42
C GLU A 95 -2.09 -11.43 -8.44
N ASN A 96 -1.94 -11.20 -7.13
CA ASN A 96 -2.20 -12.23 -6.13
C ASN A 96 -3.11 -11.71 -5.00
N PRO A 97 -4.31 -12.29 -4.81
CA PRO A 97 -5.22 -11.94 -3.71
C PRO A 97 -4.59 -12.02 -2.33
N LYS A 98 -3.61 -12.90 -2.09
CA LYS A 98 -2.92 -12.99 -0.80
C LYS A 98 -2.04 -11.77 -0.52
N THR A 99 -1.46 -11.17 -1.56
CA THR A 99 -0.69 -9.92 -1.44
C THR A 99 -1.54 -8.80 -0.85
N PHE A 100 -2.84 -8.79 -1.16
CA PHE A 100 -3.78 -7.81 -0.61
C PHE A 100 -3.80 -7.85 0.92
N THR A 101 -4.00 -9.03 1.51
CA THR A 101 -4.06 -9.21 2.97
C THR A 101 -2.76 -8.80 3.64
N PHE A 102 -1.61 -9.13 3.05
CA PHE A 102 -0.31 -8.73 3.60
C PHE A 102 -0.07 -7.23 3.50
N VAL A 103 -0.45 -6.59 2.40
CA VAL A 103 -0.37 -5.14 2.24
C VAL A 103 -1.33 -4.43 3.21
N ALA A 104 -2.53 -4.96 3.43
CA ALA A 104 -3.49 -4.42 4.40
C ALA A 104 -2.91 -4.44 5.83
N LYS A 105 -2.32 -5.58 6.21
CA LYS A 105 -1.62 -5.71 7.50
C LYS A 105 -0.45 -4.74 7.62
N TYR A 106 0.34 -4.58 6.56
CA TYR A 106 1.44 -3.61 6.51
C TYR A 106 0.94 -2.17 6.69
N VAL A 107 -0.08 -1.77 5.92
CA VAL A 107 -0.70 -0.44 5.98
C VAL A 107 -1.20 -0.13 7.39
N LYS A 108 -1.91 -1.08 8.02
CA LYS A 108 -2.38 -0.95 9.41
C LYS A 108 -1.22 -0.81 10.40
N ALA A 109 -0.18 -1.64 10.27
CA ALA A 109 0.98 -1.60 11.15
C ALA A 109 1.78 -0.29 11.05
N THR A 110 1.85 0.31 9.85
CA THR A 110 2.60 1.57 9.64
C THR A 110 1.97 2.79 10.30
N GLY A 111 0.67 2.75 10.61
CA GLY A 111 -0.07 3.90 11.15
C GLY A 111 -0.11 5.13 10.23
N ARG A 112 0.38 5.02 8.98
CA ARG A 112 0.50 6.16 8.04
C ARG A 112 -0.85 6.77 7.64
N PHE A 113 -1.90 5.95 7.67
CA PHE A 113 -3.26 6.33 7.32
C PHE A 113 -4.11 6.34 8.58
N ILE A 114 -4.16 7.49 9.26
CA ILE A 114 -4.79 7.66 10.57
C ILE A 114 -6.30 7.39 10.50
N HIS A 115 -6.95 7.77 9.38
CA HIS A 115 -8.37 7.56 9.13
C HIS A 115 -8.76 6.09 8.88
N LEU A 116 -7.81 5.16 8.80
CA LEU A 116 -8.11 3.72 8.73
C LEU A 116 -8.45 3.09 10.08
N LYS A 117 -8.28 3.82 11.20
CA LYS A 117 -8.56 3.29 12.55
C LYS A 117 -10.05 3.18 12.91
N SER A 118 -10.95 3.71 12.07
CA SER A 118 -12.33 4.00 12.48
C SER A 118 -13.42 3.03 11.98
N TYR A 119 -13.07 1.87 11.43
CA TYR A 119 -14.08 0.88 11.00
C TYR A 119 -13.77 -0.51 11.55
N SER A 120 -13.72 -0.61 12.88
CA SER A 120 -13.89 -1.88 13.59
C SER A 120 -15.17 -1.78 14.41
N ASN A 121 -16.22 -2.42 13.91
CA ASN A 121 -17.28 -3.06 14.68
C ASN A 121 -17.82 -4.20 13.82
#